data_AF-A0A7Y4R668-F1
#
_entry.id   AF-A0A7Y4R668-F1
#
_cell.length_a   1.000
_cell.length_b   1.000
_cell.length_c   1.000
_cell.angle_alpha   90.00
_cell.angle_beta   90.00
_cell.angle_gamma   90.00
#
_symmetry.space_group_name_H-M   'P 1'
#
loop_
_entity.id
_entity.type
_entity.pdbx_description
1 polymer ?
#
loop_
_entity_poly.entity_id
_entity_poly.type
_entity_poly.pdbx_seq_one_letter_code
_entity_poly.pdbx_strand_id
1 'polypeptide(L)' 'MTQYVEAIFTGGVLKPLEALQLPERQRVRLAIEPIDGSPADDRAAAMNRLLDSLSNSTFSHGGPYPSRDELHER' A
#
# COMPACT_ATOMS: atom_id res chain seq x y z
N MET A 1 -26.41 -22.07 -3.75
CA MET A 1 -25.61 -21.66 -2.58
C MET A 1 -25.04 -20.29 -2.90
N THR A 2 -25.31 -19.28 -2.06
CA THR A 2 -24.85 -17.91 -2.29
C THR A 2 -23.51 -17.72 -1.60
N GLN A 3 -22.47 -17.38 -2.34
CA GLN A 3 -21.14 -17.08 -1.81
C GLN A 3 -20.97 -15.56 -1.76
N TYR A 4 -20.55 -15.04 -0.61
CA TYR A 4 -20.14 -13.65 -0.44
C TYR A 4 -18.62 -13.57 -0.59
N VAL A 5 -18.14 -12.60 -1.36
CA VAL A 5 -16.71 -12.39 -1.63
C VAL A 5 -16.42 -10.92 -1.43
N GLU A 6 -15.47 -10.63 -0.55
CA GLU A 6 -14.98 -9.28 -0.36
C GLU A 6 -14.03 -8.90 -1.50
N ALA A 7 -14.13 -7.65 -1.94
CA ALA A 7 -13.33 -7.14 -3.04
C ALA A 7 -13.01 -5.66 -2.84
N ILE A 8 -11.85 -5.25 -3.35
CA ILE A 8 -11.44 -3.86 -3.39
C ILE A 8 -11.68 -3.31 -4.80
N PHE A 9 -12.46 -2.23 -4.89
CA PHE A 9 -12.64 -1.50 -6.14
C PHE A 9 -11.44 -0.57 -6.39
N THR A 10 -10.65 -0.86 -7.42
CA THR A 10 -9.50 -0.02 -7.81
C THR A 10 -9.42 0.10 -9.33
N GLY A 11 -9.35 1.34 -9.83
CA GLY A 11 -9.15 1.59 -11.26
C GLY A 11 -10.25 1.03 -12.17
N GLY A 12 -11.51 0.99 -11.71
CA GLY A 12 -12.63 0.46 -12.49
C GLY A 12 -12.79 -1.07 -12.43
N VAL A 13 -11.96 -1.78 -11.67
CA VAL A 13 -11.98 -3.24 -11.53
C VAL A 13 -12.25 -3.64 -10.08
N LEU A 14 -13.13 -4.62 -9.86
CA LEU A 14 -13.32 -5.28 -8.58
C LEU A 14 -12.28 -6.38 -8.43
N LYS A 15 -11.37 -6.22 -7.46
CA LYS A 15 -10.33 -7.20 -7.16
C LYS A 15 -10.75 -7.99 -5.92
N PRO A 16 -11.12 -9.27 -6.04
CA PRO A 16 -11.48 -10.07 -4.88
C PRO A 16 -10.26 -10.28 -3.96
N LEU A 17 -10.49 -10.30 -2.66
CA LEU A 17 -9.44 -10.57 -1.66
C LEU A 17 -9.00 -12.05 -1.69
N GLU A 18 -9.90 -12.93 -2.09
CA GLU A 18 -9.65 -14.36 -2.25
C GLU A 18 -9.78 -14.80 -3.71
N ALA A 19 -9.17 -15.93 -4.05
CA ALA A 19 -9.24 -16.49 -5.40
C ALA A 19 -10.68 -16.89 -5.74
N LEU A 20 -11.27 -16.17 -6.70
CA LEU A 20 -12.62 -16.40 -7.15
C LEU A 20 -12.64 -17.37 -8.34
N GLN A 21 -13.03 -18.62 -8.10
CA GLN A 21 -13.16 -19.64 -9.15
C GLN A 21 -14.50 -19.48 -9.89
N LEU A 22 -14.53 -18.57 -10.86
CA LEU A 22 -15.66 -18.40 -11.78
C LEU A 22 -15.20 -18.60 -13.23
N PRO A 23 -16.02 -19.21 -14.09
CA PRO A 23 -15.77 -19.22 -15.53
C PRO A 23 -15.78 -17.81 -16.09
N GLU A 24 -15.00 -17.60 -17.16
CA GLU A 24 -15.03 -16.33 -17.89
C GLU A 24 -16.46 -16.00 -18.35
N ARG A 25 -16.82 -14.71 -18.27
CA ARG A 25 -18.11 -14.15 -18.68
C ARG A 25 -19.33 -14.66 -17.88
N GLN A 26 -19.12 -15.26 -16.70
CA GLN A 26 -20.24 -15.58 -15.81
C GLN A 26 -20.91 -14.30 -15.28
N ARG A 27 -22.25 -14.27 -15.34
CA ARG A 27 -23.05 -13.17 -14.77
C ARG A 27 -23.12 -13.33 -13.25
N VAL A 28 -22.80 -12.25 -12.54
CA VAL A 28 -22.86 -12.19 -11.07
C VAL A 28 -23.79 -11.05 -10.62
N ARG A 29 -24.30 -11.14 -9.38
CA ARG A 29 -24.98 -10.03 -8.71
C ARG A 29 -24.00 -9.40 -7.74
N LEU A 30 -23.90 -8.08 -7.77
CA LEU A 30 -23.05 -7.31 -6.87
C LEU A 30 -23.91 -6.68 -5.77
N ALA A 31 -23.52 -6.90 -4.52
CA ALA A 31 -23.98 -6.12 -3.38
C ALA A 31 -22.80 -5.24 -2.94
N ILE A 32 -23.03 -3.93 -2.82
CA ILE A 32 -22.01 -2.97 -2.39
C ILE A 32 -22.35 -2.59 -0.96
N GLU A 33 -21.48 -2.98 -0.04
CA GLU A 33 -21.51 -2.54 1.35
C GLU A 33 -20.25 -1.71 1.59
N PRO A 34 -20.37 -0.39 1.85
CA PRO A 34 -19.22 0.41 2.21
C PRO A 34 -18.73 -0.05 3.58
N ILE A 35 -17.49 -0.53 3.66
CA ILE A 35 -16.85 -0.89 4.91
C ILE A 35 -16.17 0.37 5.46
N ASP A 36 -16.63 0.85 6.61
CA ASP A 36 -16.00 1.96 7.31
C ASP A 36 -14.60 1.54 7.77
N GLY A 37 -13.59 2.13 7.16
CA GLY A 37 -12.20 1.73 7.33
C GLY A 37 -11.39 2.07 6.10
N SER A 38 -11.28 3.36 5.78
CA SER A 38 -10.34 3.78 4.76
C SER A 38 -8.92 3.73 5.35
N PRO A 39 -7.94 3.09 4.71
CA PRO A 39 -6.52 3.24 5.05
C PRO A 39 -6.01 4.68 4.84
N ALA A 40 -6.85 5.59 4.35
CA ALA A 40 -6.49 7.00 4.18
C ALA A 40 -6.10 7.66 5.50
N ASP A 41 -6.76 7.33 6.61
CA ASP A 41 -6.41 7.82 7.94
C ASP A 41 -5.05 7.23 8.39
N ASP A 42 -4.74 5.99 8.00
CA ASP A 42 -3.44 5.36 8.26
C ASP A 42 -2.31 5.97 7.44
N ARG A 43 -2.57 6.43 6.21
CA ARG A 43 -1.53 7.02 5.35
C ARG A 43 -1.00 8.33 5.94
N ALA A 44 -1.89 9.22 6.37
CA ALA A 44 -1.50 10.48 6.98
C ALA A 44 -0.73 10.24 8.29
N ALA A 45 -1.23 9.34 9.14
CA ALA A 45 -0.55 8.96 10.37
C ALA A 45 0.81 8.27 10.13
N ALA A 46 0.92 7.40 9.12
CA ALA A 46 2.18 6.77 8.73
C ALA A 46 3.19 7.78 8.17
N MET A 47 2.72 8.75 7.37
CA MET A 47 3.56 9.81 6.84
C MET A 47 4.11 10.71 7.95
N ASN A 48 3.28 11.09 8.91
CA ASN A 48 3.71 11.88 10.07
C ASN A 48 4.75 11.13 10.90
N ARG A 49 4.54 9.84 11.19
CA ARG A 49 5.54 8.99 11.88
C ARG A 49 6.87 8.92 11.12
N LEU A 50 6.84 8.82 9.80
CA LEU A 50 8.04 8.80 8.96
C LEU A 50 8.79 10.14 9.03
N LEU A 51 8.08 11.26 8.90
CA LEU A 51 8.67 12.60 8.95
C LEU A 51 9.27 12.91 10.33
N ASP A 52 8.60 12.50 11.41
CA ASP A 52 9.13 12.60 12.77
C ASP A 52 10.41 11.78 12.92
N SER A 53 10.44 10.55 12.38
CA SER A 53 11.64 9.71 12.41
C SER A 53 12.80 10.30 11.60
N LEU A 54 12.53 10.95 10.47
CA LEU A 54 13.55 11.61 9.65
C LEU A 54 14.08 12.87 10.33
N SER A 55 13.21 13.63 10.99
CA SER A 55 13.59 14.86 11.70
C SER A 55 14.45 14.56 12.94
N ASN A 56 14.23 13.42 13.59
CA ASN A 56 15.02 12.95 14.73
C ASN A 56 16.22 12.07 14.31
N SER A 57 16.45 11.89 13.01
CA SER A 57 17.55 11.09 12.50
C SER A 57 18.89 11.78 12.76
N THR A 58 19.87 11.03 13.23
CA THR A 58 21.28 11.48 13.34
C THR A 58 22.01 11.45 11.99
N PHE A 59 21.35 10.97 10.93
CA PHE A 59 21.88 10.97 9.58
C PHE A 59 21.88 12.39 9.01
N SER A 60 23.00 13.08 9.19
CA SER A 60 23.31 14.35 8.54
C SER A 60 24.49 14.13 7.60
N HIS A 61 24.28 14.35 6.30
CA HIS A 61 25.38 14.42 5.34
C HIS A 61 25.91 15.86 5.30
N GLY A 62 26.49 16.30 6.41
CA GLY A 62 27.10 17.63 6.55
C GLY A 62 28.56 17.70 6.10
N GLY A 63 29.14 16.57 5.68
CA GLY A 63 30.50 16.46 5.15
C GLY A 63 30.53 16.38 3.63
N PRO A 64 31.71 16.56 3.01
CA PRO A 64 31.89 16.29 1.58
C PRO A 64 31.49 14.83 1.27
N TYR A 65 30.83 14.63 0.13
CA TYR A 65 30.48 13.29 -0.34
C TYR A 65 31.73 12.41 -0.43
N PRO A 66 31.65 11.13 -0.04
CA PRO A 66 32.74 10.18 -0.24
C PRO A 66 33.12 10.13 -1.72
N SER A 67 34.42 10.15 -1.97
CA SER A 67 34.97 9.93 -3.29
C SER A 67 34.69 8.50 -3.78
N ARG A 68 34.79 8.29 -5.09
CA ARG A 68 34.60 6.97 -5.70
C ARG A 68 35.50 5.92 -5.03
N ASP A 69 36.76 6.25 -4.76
CA ASP A 69 37.74 5.30 -4.21
C ASP A 69 37.40 4.91 -2.77
N GLU A 70 36.93 5.85 -1.94
CA GLU A 70 36.46 5.60 -0.56
C GLU A 70 35.20 4.71 -0.50
N LEU A 71 34.40 4.68 -1.56
CA LEU A 71 33.22 3.79 -1.65
C LEU A 71 33.58 2.36 -2.04
N HIS A 72 34.75 2.13 -2.62
CA HIS A 72 35.17 0.83 -3.14
C HIS A 72 36.02 0.00 -2.14
N GLU A 73 36.47 0.58 -1.02
CA GLU A 73 37.24 -0.12 0.03
C GLU A 73 36.35 -0.73 1.15
N ARG A 74 35.30 -1.46 0.78
CA ARG A 74 34.48 -2.23 1.74
C ARG A 74 34.70 -3.73 1.64
#